data_AF-A0A1E5L6H6-F1
#
_entry.id   AF-A0A1E5L6H6-F1
#
_cell.length_a   1.000
_cell.length_b   1.000
_cell.length_c   1.000
_cell.angle_alpha   90.00
_cell.angle_beta   90.00
_cell.angle_gamma   90.00
#
_symmetry.space_group_name_H-M   'P 1'
#
loop_
_entity.id
_entity.type
_entity.pdbx_description
1 polymer ?
#
loop_
_entity_poly.entity_id
_entity_poly.type
_entity_poly.pdbx_seq_one_letter_code
_entity_poly.pdbx_strand_id
1 'polypeptide(L)'
;MNFDKYNEGTSSLSCEDNCGWFHKVSCWVGKEYGYNIYVFQVIVENENDLEKYYEAIAATIATDFQSRLEKSIEKWNVYLVFCCKEKISMKLKGEIEQDKYSTRKLVWDSMGESEIREKRYLKNRLFNLNIYVDDNNTSDNISLLEKIRSINLDLYQAIKNPEKETSQQLAIYLGGNSSEQED
;
A
#
# COMPACT_ATOMS: atom_id res chain seq x y z
N MET A 1 -15.96 7.48 -4.67
CA MET A 1 -16.70 6.35 -4.07
C MET A 1 -17.55 6.69 -2.84
N ASN A 2 -18.88 6.54 -2.95
CA ASN A 2 -19.73 6.31 -1.79
C ASN A 2 -19.53 4.85 -1.32
N PHE A 3 -19.49 4.58 -0.01
CA PHE A 3 -19.14 3.25 0.51
C PHE A 3 -20.02 2.93 1.70
N ASP A 4 -21.03 2.09 1.57
CA ASP A 4 -22.06 1.89 2.61
C ASP A 4 -22.24 0.43 2.99
N LYS A 5 -22.85 0.19 4.15
CA LYS A 5 -23.17 -1.18 4.57
C LYS A 5 -24.20 -1.79 3.61
N TYR A 6 -23.97 -3.02 3.20
CA TYR A 6 -24.80 -3.73 2.24
C TYR A 6 -25.37 -5.01 2.85
N ASN A 7 -26.56 -4.90 3.44
CA ASN A 7 -27.16 -6.00 4.19
C ASN A 7 -27.56 -7.18 3.31
N GLU A 8 -27.92 -6.93 2.04
CA GLU A 8 -28.29 -7.99 1.09
C GLU A 8 -27.11 -8.93 0.82
N GLY A 9 -25.90 -8.39 0.62
CA GLY A 9 -24.70 -9.22 0.44
C GLY A 9 -24.32 -10.02 1.70
N THR A 10 -24.66 -9.53 2.90
CA THR A 10 -24.48 -10.35 4.12
C THR A 10 -25.56 -11.43 4.17
N SER A 11 -26.82 -11.07 3.92
CA SER A 11 -27.97 -11.98 3.97
C SER A 11 -27.89 -13.11 2.94
N SER A 12 -27.25 -12.88 1.79
CA SER A 12 -27.04 -13.93 0.78
C SER A 12 -26.17 -15.08 1.27
N LEU A 13 -25.36 -14.87 2.31
CA LEU A 13 -24.51 -15.91 2.90
C LEU A 13 -25.20 -16.66 4.05
N SER A 14 -26.45 -16.31 4.38
CA SER A 14 -27.17 -16.93 5.49
C SER A 14 -27.69 -18.30 5.10
N CYS A 15 -27.05 -19.35 5.62
CA CYS A 15 -27.54 -20.71 5.58
C CYS A 15 -27.16 -21.44 6.90
N GLU A 16 -27.82 -22.56 7.18
CA GLU A 16 -27.59 -23.35 8.41
C GLU A 16 -26.12 -23.79 8.53
N ASP A 17 -25.49 -24.14 7.41
CA ASP A 17 -24.10 -24.59 7.34
C ASP A 17 -23.08 -23.49 7.71
N ASN A 18 -23.48 -22.21 7.62
CA ASN A 18 -22.59 -21.08 7.85
C ASN A 18 -22.69 -20.48 9.26
N CYS A 19 -23.50 -21.07 10.15
CA CYS A 19 -23.78 -20.51 11.48
C CYS A 19 -22.51 -20.23 12.32
N GLY A 20 -21.46 -21.02 12.13
CA GLY A 20 -20.19 -20.90 12.87
C GLY A 20 -19.39 -19.62 12.60
N TRP A 21 -19.59 -18.98 11.45
CA TRP A 21 -18.80 -17.80 11.04
C TRP A 21 -19.63 -16.66 10.46
N PHE A 22 -20.90 -16.88 10.07
CA PHE A 22 -21.76 -15.88 9.45
C PHE A 22 -21.81 -14.54 10.21
N HIS A 23 -21.92 -14.61 11.53
CA HIS A 23 -21.97 -13.44 12.41
C HIS A 23 -20.68 -12.59 12.42
N LYS A 24 -19.56 -13.14 11.92
CA LYS A 24 -18.26 -12.46 11.79
C LYS A 24 -18.16 -11.66 10.49
N VAL A 25 -19.09 -11.84 9.56
CA VAL A 25 -19.03 -11.26 8.22
C VAL A 25 -19.91 -10.00 8.14
N SER A 26 -19.36 -8.97 7.52
CA SER A 26 -20.09 -7.76 7.13
C SER A 26 -19.80 -7.43 5.67
N CYS A 27 -20.84 -7.10 4.91
CA CYS A 27 -20.68 -6.69 3.51
C CYS A 27 -20.83 -5.17 3.36
N TRP A 28 -20.00 -4.59 2.52
CA TRP A 28 -19.98 -3.18 2.16
C TRP A 28 -20.04 -3.01 0.64
N VAL A 29 -20.68 -1.94 0.18
CA VAL A 29 -20.79 -1.60 -1.23
C VAL A 29 -20.19 -0.24 -1.53
N GLY A 30 -19.17 -0.23 -2.37
CA GLY A 30 -18.60 0.94 -3.02
C GLY A 30 -19.33 1.25 -4.32
N LYS A 31 -19.95 2.42 -4.44
CA LYS A 31 -20.63 2.84 -5.67
C LYS A 31 -19.70 3.68 -6.52
N GLU A 32 -19.44 3.21 -7.73
CA GLU A 32 -18.68 3.89 -8.78
C GLU A 32 -19.57 4.12 -10.02
N TYR A 33 -19.09 4.92 -10.96
CA TYR A 33 -19.86 5.24 -12.16
C TYR A 33 -20.06 3.97 -13.02
N GLY A 34 -21.29 3.44 -13.02
CA GLY A 34 -21.70 2.30 -13.84
C GLY A 34 -21.53 0.92 -13.19
N TYR A 35 -20.92 0.80 -12.01
CA TYR A 35 -20.75 -0.49 -11.32
C TYR A 35 -20.55 -0.34 -9.81
N ASN A 36 -20.79 -1.44 -9.09
CA ASN A 36 -20.51 -1.56 -7.67
C ASN A 36 -19.22 -2.36 -7.40
N ILE A 37 -18.57 -2.05 -6.29
CA ILE A 37 -17.47 -2.81 -5.69
C ILE A 37 -17.99 -3.39 -4.39
N TYR A 38 -17.89 -4.71 -4.21
CA TYR A 38 -18.37 -5.39 -3.00
C TYR A 38 -17.19 -5.79 -2.12
N VAL A 39 -17.26 -5.47 -0.84
CA VAL A 39 -16.21 -5.76 0.14
C VAL A 39 -16.82 -6.55 1.28
N PHE A 40 -16.42 -7.81 1.40
CA PHE A 40 -16.71 -8.67 2.54
C PHE A 40 -15.61 -8.50 3.57
N GLN A 41 -15.96 -7.98 4.73
CA GLN A 41 -15.10 -7.87 5.89
C GLN A 41 -15.40 -9.01 6.85
N VAL A 42 -14.38 -9.74 7.26
CA VAL A 42 -14.48 -10.84 8.23
C VAL A 42 -13.62 -10.51 9.44
N ILE A 43 -14.23 -10.53 10.64
CA ILE A 43 -13.53 -10.25 11.89
C ILE A 43 -13.19 -11.56 12.58
N VAL A 44 -11.90 -11.78 12.83
CA VAL A 44 -11.35 -13.02 13.38
C VAL A 44 -10.40 -12.71 14.54
N GLU A 45 -10.30 -13.63 15.49
CA GLU A 45 -9.49 -13.39 16.69
C GLU A 45 -8.02 -13.76 16.44
N ASN A 46 -7.78 -14.91 15.81
CA ASN A 46 -6.45 -15.50 15.66
C ASN A 46 -6.27 -16.28 14.35
N GLU A 47 -5.08 -16.85 14.17
CA GLU A 47 -4.69 -17.62 12.99
C GLU A 47 -5.58 -18.86 12.73
N ASN A 48 -5.98 -19.58 13.78
CA ASN A 48 -6.81 -20.78 13.66
C ASN A 48 -8.21 -20.46 13.09
N ASP A 49 -8.76 -19.28 13.41
CA ASP A 49 -10.02 -18.82 12.82
C ASP A 49 -9.88 -18.66 11.29
N LEU A 50 -8.75 -18.15 10.79
CA LEU A 50 -8.53 -18.02 9.35
C LEU A 50 -8.46 -19.38 8.68
N GLU A 51 -7.57 -20.26 9.16
CA GLU A 51 -7.38 -21.61 8.60
C GLU A 51 -8.71 -22.37 8.50
N LYS A 52 -9.55 -22.22 9.52
CA LYS A 52 -10.83 -22.91 9.59
C LYS A 52 -11.89 -22.35 8.64
N TYR A 53 -11.95 -21.03 8.46
CA TYR A 53 -13.11 -20.39 7.81
C TYR A 53 -12.82 -19.82 6.41
N TYR A 54 -11.56 -19.57 6.03
CA TYR A 54 -11.28 -18.78 4.82
C TYR A 54 -11.81 -19.43 3.54
N GLU A 55 -11.61 -20.75 3.37
CA GLU A 55 -12.05 -21.49 2.17
C GLU A 55 -13.57 -21.52 2.09
N ALA A 56 -14.23 -21.84 3.21
CA ALA A 56 -15.67 -21.91 3.29
C ALA A 56 -16.30 -20.55 2.94
N ILE A 57 -15.81 -19.47 3.54
CA ILE A 57 -16.29 -18.10 3.27
C ILE A 57 -16.08 -17.74 1.80
N ALA A 58 -14.89 -18.00 1.25
CA ALA A 58 -14.59 -17.70 -0.14
C ALA A 58 -15.50 -18.48 -1.11
N ALA A 59 -15.71 -19.77 -0.85
CA ALA A 59 -16.61 -20.62 -1.63
C ALA A 59 -18.06 -20.14 -1.57
N THR A 60 -18.58 -19.84 -0.38
CA THR A 60 -19.95 -19.30 -0.23
C THR A 60 -20.10 -17.95 -0.94
N ILE A 61 -19.12 -17.05 -0.84
CA ILE A 61 -19.19 -15.78 -1.58
C ILE A 61 -19.21 -16.05 -3.10
N ALA A 62 -18.43 -17.01 -3.59
CA ALA A 62 -18.42 -17.38 -5.00
C ALA A 62 -19.80 -17.88 -5.47
N THR A 63 -20.39 -18.83 -4.73
CA THR A 63 -21.62 -19.53 -5.13
C THR A 63 -22.86 -18.69 -4.90
N ASP A 64 -22.94 -18.00 -3.76
CA ASP A 64 -24.21 -17.44 -3.29
C ASP A 64 -24.33 -15.94 -3.57
N PHE A 65 -23.20 -15.27 -3.77
CA PHE A 65 -23.16 -13.84 -4.07
C PHE A 65 -22.64 -13.55 -5.48
N GLN A 66 -21.38 -13.90 -5.75
CA GLN A 66 -20.68 -13.53 -6.98
C GLN A 66 -21.35 -14.11 -8.23
N SER A 67 -21.88 -15.34 -8.15
CA SER A 67 -22.60 -15.98 -9.27
C SER A 67 -23.83 -15.20 -9.73
N ARG A 68 -24.49 -14.48 -8.81
CA ARG A 68 -25.75 -13.74 -9.03
C ARG A 68 -25.54 -12.34 -9.58
N LEU A 69 -24.30 -11.82 -9.57
CA LEU A 69 -23.99 -10.53 -10.16
C LEU A 69 -24.20 -10.59 -11.68
N GLU A 70 -24.84 -9.57 -12.26
CA GLU A 70 -25.06 -9.53 -13.71
C GLU A 70 -23.86 -8.97 -14.46
N LYS A 71 -23.24 -7.93 -13.90
CA LYS A 71 -22.13 -7.22 -14.54
C LYS A 71 -20.82 -7.94 -14.29
N SER A 72 -20.13 -8.31 -15.37
CA SER A 72 -18.81 -8.93 -15.28
C SER A 72 -17.83 -8.09 -14.46
N ILE A 73 -17.82 -6.76 -14.65
CA ILE A 73 -16.95 -5.86 -13.87
C ILE A 73 -17.20 -5.96 -12.36
N GLU A 74 -18.44 -6.17 -11.92
CA GLU A 74 -18.75 -6.35 -10.50
C GLU A 74 -18.25 -7.71 -9.99
N LYS A 75 -18.35 -8.78 -10.80
CA LYS A 75 -17.76 -10.09 -10.48
C LYS A 75 -16.26 -10.01 -10.26
N TRP A 76 -15.55 -9.21 -11.04
CA TRP A 76 -14.10 -8.99 -10.89
C TRP A 76 -13.72 -8.10 -9.70
N ASN A 77 -14.68 -7.37 -9.13
CA ASN A 77 -14.45 -6.39 -8.06
C ASN A 77 -15.16 -6.81 -6.75
N VAL A 78 -15.04 -8.09 -6.39
CA VAL A 78 -15.40 -8.61 -5.08
C VAL A 78 -14.14 -8.82 -4.24
N TYR A 79 -14.10 -8.18 -3.08
CA TYR A 79 -13.01 -8.23 -2.11
C TYR A 79 -13.42 -9.02 -0.88
N LEU A 80 -12.48 -9.80 -0.34
CA LEU A 80 -12.61 -10.51 0.92
C LEU A 80 -11.45 -10.09 1.84
N VAL A 81 -11.76 -9.37 2.91
CA VAL A 81 -10.79 -8.80 3.83
C VAL A 81 -10.94 -9.45 5.19
N PHE A 82 -9.91 -10.16 5.63
CA PHE A 82 -9.80 -10.69 6.98
C PHE A 82 -9.13 -9.66 7.87
N CYS A 83 -9.84 -9.18 8.88
CA CYS A 83 -9.32 -8.32 9.94
C CYS A 83 -9.09 -9.16 11.20
N CYS A 84 -7.83 -9.49 11.47
CA CYS A 84 -7.41 -10.28 12.62
C CYS A 84 -6.86 -9.39 13.73
N LYS A 85 -7.28 -9.65 14.97
CA LYS A 85 -6.76 -8.93 16.15
C LYS A 85 -5.34 -9.35 16.47
N GLU A 86 -5.05 -10.63 16.40
CA GLU A 86 -3.71 -11.16 16.64
C GLU A 86 -2.82 -11.06 15.40
N LYS A 87 -1.52 -11.24 15.61
CA LYS A 87 -0.54 -11.36 14.53
C LYS A 87 -0.67 -12.72 13.87
N ILE A 88 -0.60 -12.76 12.54
CA ILE A 88 -0.70 -13.99 11.75
C ILE A 88 0.66 -14.33 11.13
N SER A 89 0.95 -15.61 10.96
CA SER A 89 2.14 -16.08 10.26
C SER A 89 2.18 -15.54 8.83
N MET A 90 3.37 -15.12 8.39
CA MET A 90 3.56 -14.59 7.04
C MET A 90 3.29 -15.65 5.96
N LYS A 91 3.44 -16.93 6.32
CA LYS A 91 3.13 -18.07 5.47
C LYS A 91 1.62 -18.13 5.18
N LEU A 92 0.77 -18.24 6.20
CA LEU A 92 -0.68 -18.33 6.00
C LEU A 92 -1.24 -17.08 5.31
N LYS A 93 -0.76 -15.90 5.72
CA LYS A 93 -1.11 -14.63 5.07
C LYS A 93 -0.81 -14.66 3.57
N GLY A 94 0.38 -15.11 3.19
CA GLY A 94 0.77 -15.26 1.79
C GLY A 94 -0.08 -16.28 1.03
N GLU A 95 -0.40 -17.42 1.65
CA GLU A 95 -1.26 -18.46 1.06
C GLU A 95 -2.65 -17.91 0.73
N ILE A 96 -3.28 -17.20 1.67
CA ILE A 96 -4.62 -16.62 1.49
C ILE A 96 -4.60 -15.48 0.46
N GLU A 97 -3.64 -14.56 0.53
CA GLU A 97 -3.57 -13.42 -0.40
C GLU A 97 -3.22 -13.83 -1.83
N GLN A 98 -2.48 -14.93 -2.01
CA GLN A 98 -2.14 -15.47 -3.33
C GLN A 98 -3.22 -16.39 -3.91
N ASP A 99 -4.18 -16.83 -3.11
CA ASP A 99 -5.30 -17.61 -3.61
C ASP A 99 -6.22 -16.75 -4.51
N LYS A 100 -6.14 -17.03 -5.81
CA LYS A 100 -6.88 -16.34 -6.88
C LYS A 100 -8.31 -16.83 -7.03
N TYR A 101 -8.77 -17.80 -6.24
CA TYR A 101 -10.11 -18.32 -6.33
C TYR A 101 -11.15 -17.25 -5.93
N SER A 102 -12.09 -16.97 -6.83
CA SER A 102 -13.31 -16.15 -6.64
C SER A 102 -13.12 -14.67 -6.30
N THR A 103 -12.37 -14.33 -5.25
CA THR A 103 -12.31 -12.97 -4.69
C THR A 103 -10.88 -12.46 -4.57
N ARG A 104 -10.71 -11.13 -4.49
CA ARG A 104 -9.45 -10.50 -4.11
C ARG A 104 -9.32 -10.55 -2.59
N LYS A 105 -8.41 -11.38 -2.08
CA LYS A 105 -8.25 -11.63 -0.65
C LYS A 105 -7.17 -10.73 -0.06
N LEU A 106 -7.42 -10.21 1.14
CA LEU A 106 -6.46 -9.45 1.93
C LEU A 106 -6.51 -9.90 3.39
N VAL A 107 -5.35 -9.96 4.04
CA VAL A 107 -5.25 -10.30 5.46
C VAL A 107 -4.57 -9.16 6.21
N TRP A 108 -5.32 -8.52 7.10
CA TRP A 108 -4.85 -7.46 7.98
C TRP A 108 -4.79 -7.99 9.42
N ASP A 109 -3.59 -8.06 9.96
CA ASP A 109 -3.28 -8.61 11.28
C ASP A 109 -2.85 -7.53 12.27
N SER A 110 -2.78 -7.89 13.56
CA SER A 110 -2.43 -6.95 14.64
C SER A 110 -3.36 -5.72 14.71
N MET A 111 -4.64 -5.90 14.40
CA MET A 111 -5.62 -4.81 14.30
C MET A 111 -6.26 -4.46 15.64
N GLY A 112 -6.34 -3.16 15.95
CA GLY A 112 -7.08 -2.65 17.11
C GLY A 112 -8.60 -2.62 16.89
N GLU A 113 -9.38 -2.64 17.97
CA GLU A 113 -10.86 -2.60 17.89
C GLU A 113 -11.40 -1.38 17.12
N SER A 114 -10.76 -0.22 17.30
CA SER A 114 -11.14 1.02 16.60
C SER A 114 -10.95 0.89 15.09
N GLU A 115 -9.84 0.29 14.65
CA GLU A 115 -9.53 0.09 13.23
C GLU A 115 -10.50 -0.89 12.57
N ILE A 116 -10.87 -1.95 13.28
CA ILE A 116 -11.79 -2.99 12.78
C ILE A 116 -13.20 -2.42 12.56
N ARG A 117 -13.70 -1.60 13.50
CA ARG A 117 -15.07 -1.08 13.45
C ARG A 117 -15.22 0.15 12.56
N GLU A 118 -14.12 0.84 12.24
CA GLU A 118 -14.19 2.08 11.48
C GLU A 118 -14.29 1.83 9.97
N LYS A 119 -15.48 2.05 9.40
CA LYS A 119 -15.74 2.01 7.95
C LYS A 119 -14.74 2.86 7.14
N ARG A 120 -14.33 4.02 7.67
CA ARG A 120 -13.38 4.92 7.00
C ARG A 120 -12.00 4.27 6.90
N TYR A 121 -11.56 3.55 7.93
CA TYR A 121 -10.29 2.83 7.91
C TYR A 121 -10.27 1.78 6.79
N LEU A 122 -11.29 0.90 6.75
CA LEU A 122 -11.45 -0.11 5.71
C LEU A 122 -11.40 0.51 4.30
N LYS A 123 -12.19 1.57 4.08
CA LYS A 123 -12.24 2.29 2.80
C LYS A 123 -10.88 2.87 2.43
N ASN A 124 -10.25 3.62 3.34
CA ASN A 124 -9.00 4.31 3.05
C ASN A 124 -7.88 3.31 2.77
N ARG A 125 -7.79 2.22 3.55
CA ARG A 125 -6.74 1.20 3.41
C ARG A 125 -6.89 0.38 2.12
N LEU A 126 -8.11 0.17 1.62
CA LEU A 126 -8.35 -0.56 0.37
C LEU A 126 -8.18 0.29 -0.89
N PHE A 127 -8.66 1.53 -0.87
CA PHE A 127 -8.88 2.31 -2.10
C PHE A 127 -8.03 3.57 -2.20
N ASN A 128 -7.41 4.02 -1.12
CA ASN A 128 -6.58 5.22 -1.16
C ASN A 128 -5.11 4.85 -1.17
N LEU A 129 -4.37 5.45 -2.10
CA LEU A 129 -2.92 5.41 -2.12
C LEU A 129 -2.39 6.63 -1.37
N ASN A 130 -1.98 6.44 -0.11
CA ASN A 130 -1.28 7.47 0.65
C ASN A 130 0.23 7.29 0.43
N ILE A 131 0.78 8.02 -0.54
CA ILE A 131 2.22 8.10 -0.72
C ILE A 131 2.73 9.19 0.23
N TYR A 132 3.43 8.78 1.28
CA TYR A 132 4.22 9.72 2.07
C TYR A 132 5.52 9.98 1.32
N VAL A 133 5.59 11.14 0.65
CA VAL A 133 6.87 11.65 0.16
C VAL A 133 7.57 12.21 1.37
N ASP A 134 8.65 11.56 1.79
CA ASP A 134 9.49 12.05 2.86
C ASP A 134 10.26 13.27 2.30
N ASP A 135 9.71 14.47 2.46
CA ASP A 135 10.36 15.74 2.07
C ASP A 135 11.67 16.00 2.87
N ASN A 136 12.02 15.10 3.79
CA ASN A 136 13.18 15.18 4.67
C ASN A 136 14.53 14.85 4.01
N ASN A 137 14.60 14.73 2.68
CA ASN A 137 15.87 14.70 1.95
C ASN A 137 16.17 16.00 1.16
N THR A 138 15.53 17.11 1.50
CA THR A 138 15.92 18.44 1.01
C THR A 138 16.05 19.48 2.14
N SER A 139 16.76 19.14 3.22
CA SER A 139 17.20 20.12 4.22
C SER A 139 18.71 20.32 4.30
N ASP A 140 19.46 19.86 3.30
CA ASP A 140 20.77 20.46 3.01
C ASP A 140 20.60 21.27 1.72
N ASN A 141 20.09 22.50 1.86
CA ASN A 141 20.29 23.57 0.87
C ASN A 141 21.78 23.98 0.81
N ILE A 142 22.69 23.00 0.89
CA ILE A 142 24.11 23.17 0.73
C ILE A 142 24.36 23.08 -0.76
N SER A 143 24.86 24.16 -1.34
CA SER A 143 25.19 24.18 -2.76
C SER A 143 26.15 23.03 -3.09
N LEU A 144 26.03 22.44 -4.28
CA LEU A 144 27.00 21.43 -4.74
C LEU A 144 28.44 21.94 -4.61
N LEU A 145 28.64 23.25 -4.79
CA LEU A 145 29.92 23.94 -4.61
C LEU A 145 30.44 23.84 -3.17
N GLU A 146 29.57 24.00 -2.17
CA GLU A 146 29.93 23.87 -0.74
C GLU A 146 30.20 22.42 -0.34
N LYS A 147 29.46 21.46 -0.90
CA LYS A 147 29.77 20.03 -0.72
C LYS A 147 31.14 19.70 -1.28
N ILE A 148 31.45 20.18 -2.49
CA ILE A 148 32.77 20.00 -3.10
C ILE A 148 33.85 20.65 -2.23
N ARG A 149 33.61 21.87 -1.71
CA ARG A 149 34.55 22.55 -0.80
C ARG A 149 34.89 21.72 0.44
N SER A 150 33.90 21.03 1.02
CA SER A 150 34.11 20.18 2.21
C SER A 150 34.90 18.90 1.93
N ILE A 151 34.88 18.40 0.69
CA ILE A 151 35.51 17.13 0.29
C ILE A 151 36.88 17.37 -0.34
N ASN A 152 36.99 18.39 -1.20
CA ASN A 152 38.17 18.67 -2.00
C ASN A 152 38.30 20.18 -2.27
N LEU A 153 39.16 20.83 -1.49
CA LEU A 153 39.36 22.27 -1.54
C LEU A 153 40.03 22.71 -2.86
N ASP A 154 40.95 21.91 -3.40
CA ASP A 154 41.68 22.22 -4.63
C ASP A 154 40.76 22.17 -5.85
N LEU A 155 39.88 21.16 -5.89
CA LEU A 155 38.84 21.06 -6.91
C LEU A 155 37.88 22.24 -6.83
N TYR A 156 37.49 22.63 -5.62
CA TYR A 156 36.66 23.81 -5.41
C TYR A 156 37.32 25.09 -5.96
N GLN A 157 38.61 25.31 -5.70
CA GLN A 157 39.32 26.48 -6.22
C GLN A 157 39.45 26.46 -7.75
N ALA A 158 39.62 25.28 -8.35
CA ALA A 158 39.69 25.12 -9.80
C ALA A 158 38.36 25.45 -10.49
N ILE A 159 37.22 25.06 -9.92
CA ILE A 159 35.90 25.20 -10.57
C ILE A 159 35.11 26.45 -10.15
N LYS A 160 35.52 27.16 -9.10
CA LYS A 160 34.81 28.36 -8.60
C LYS A 160 34.76 29.50 -9.62
N ASN A 161 35.74 29.58 -10.52
CA ASN A 161 35.88 30.65 -11.51
C ASN A 161 35.68 30.08 -12.93
N PRO A 162 34.44 30.02 -13.44
CA PRO A 162 34.12 29.37 -14.72
C PRO A 162 34.67 30.12 -15.95
N GLU A 163 35.17 31.34 -15.77
CA GLU A 163 35.77 32.16 -16.84
C GLU A 163 37.20 31.74 -17.21
N LYS A 164 37.83 30.84 -16.42
CA LYS A 164 39.17 30.31 -16.72
C LYS A 164 39.12 29.19 -17.76
N GLU A 165 40.10 29.14 -18.65
CA GLU A 165 40.25 28.01 -19.57
C GLU A 165 40.51 26.70 -18.81
N THR A 166 40.06 25.58 -19.36
CA THR A 166 40.19 24.23 -18.77
C THR A 166 41.64 23.90 -18.39
N SER A 167 42.62 24.33 -19.21
CA SER A 167 44.04 24.14 -18.94
C SER A 167 44.50 24.86 -17.66
N GLN A 168 43.97 26.05 -17.40
CA GLN A 168 44.25 26.84 -16.20
C GLN A 168 43.57 26.23 -14.97
N GLN A 169 42.35 25.73 -15.12
CA GLN A 169 41.63 25.02 -14.05
C GLN A 169 42.36 23.74 -13.63
N LEU A 170 42.86 22.96 -14.61
CA LEU A 170 43.66 21.77 -14.36
C LEU A 170 45.00 22.09 -13.66
N ALA A 171 45.67 23.16 -14.06
CA ALA A 171 46.89 23.61 -13.40
C ALA A 171 46.65 23.96 -11.93
N ILE A 172 45.57 24.67 -11.62
CA ILE A 172 45.16 25.02 -10.25
C ILE A 172 44.87 23.76 -9.44
N TYR A 173 44.15 22.79 -10.01
CA TYR A 173 43.82 21.53 -9.33
C TYR A 173 45.05 20.67 -9.00
N LEU A 174 46.06 20.69 -9.88
CA LEU A 174 47.30 19.92 -9.71
C LEU A 174 48.34 20.63 -8.83
N GLY A 175 47.99 21.76 -8.20
CA GLY A 175 48.87 22.50 -7.29
C GLY A 175 49.79 23.53 -7.96
N GLY A 176 49.52 23.88 -9.23
CA GLY A 176 50.23 24.95 -9.93
C GLY A 176 49.72 26.33 -9.50
N ASN A 177 50.55 27.11 -8.81
CA ASN A 177 50.27 28.52 -8.57
C ASN A 177 50.19 29.26 -9.91
N SER A 178 49.04 29.84 -10.25
CA SER A 178 48.91 30.81 -11.34
C SER A 178 49.48 32.17 -10.92
N SER A 179 50.75 32.18 -10.52
CA SER A 179 51.55 33.37 -10.26
C SER A 179 52.88 33.20 -10.96
N GLU A 180 52.83 33.02 -12.27
CA GLU A 180 53.96 33.33 -13.14
C GLU A 180 53.44 34.09 -14.37
N GLN A 181 54.07 35.25 -14.59
CA GLN A 181 54.05 36.14 -15.75
C GLN A 181 53.03 37.29 -15.76
N GLU A 182 53.35 38.33 -14.96
CA GLU A 182 53.56 39.65 -15.55
C GLU A 182 54.96 39.65 -16.18
N ASP A 183 55.04 39.91 -17.49
CA ASP A 183 56.11 40.63 -18.20
C ASP A 183 55.58 41.09 -19.56
#